data_AF-A0A7V7KAW1-F1
#
_entry.id   AF-A0A7V7KAW1-F1
#
_cell.length_a   1.000
_cell.length_b   1.000
_cell.length_c   1.000
_cell.angle_alpha   90.00
_cell.angle_beta   90.00
_cell.angle_gamma   90.00
#
_symmetry.space_group_name_H-M   'P 1'
#
loop_
_entity.id
_entity.type
_entity.pdbx_description
1 polymer ?
#
loop_
_entity_poly.entity_id
_entity_poly.type
_entity_poly.pdbx_seq_one_letter_code
_entity_poly.pdbx_strand_id
1 'polypeptide(L)'
;MNKDIIEADALTVKSWLDKGMAMLVDVRETSEYEQEHIRGSMLVPLSVFDPDLFPRITGKKLIIHCAVGKRSAAAIEQLLKAGYEPPAINLEGGIKAWKDAGLTTEIQDIPSPRPHELPYLADDIAVNAAEAVVTDVPTFHPGQVLKEEYLKPLRLSQSQVAGDIGVPPRRFGEIVRGARSVDAESAFRLARYFSTSEEFWLRLQMAYDLAKARRELGQRIQREVMPRKTTA
;
A
#
# COMPACT_ATOMS: atom_id res chain seq x y z
N MET A 1 -13.91 21.37 18.49
CA MET A 1 -12.87 21.47 17.43
C MET A 1 -11.68 22.14 18.08
N ASN A 2 -10.53 21.46 18.09
CA ASN A 2 -9.31 22.01 18.68
C ASN A 2 -8.81 23.12 17.73
N LYS A 3 -8.60 24.34 18.23
CA LYS A 3 -8.24 25.51 17.41
C LYS A 3 -6.82 25.46 16.83
N ASP A 4 -6.05 24.43 17.21
CA ASP A 4 -4.62 24.31 16.89
C ASP A 4 -4.32 23.37 15.72
N ILE A 5 -5.35 22.72 15.14
CA ILE A 5 -5.17 21.88 13.95
C ILE A 5 -5.27 22.76 12.71
N ILE A 6 -4.22 22.75 11.90
CA ILE A 6 -4.20 23.43 10.61
C ILE A 6 -4.97 22.57 9.61
N GLU A 7 -5.95 23.14 8.92
CA GLU A 7 -6.76 22.49 7.89
C GLU A 7 -6.37 23.03 6.50
N ALA A 8 -6.48 22.20 5.47
CA ALA A 8 -6.37 22.60 4.08
C ALA A 8 -7.40 21.85 3.21
N ASP A 9 -7.97 22.54 2.23
CA ASP A 9 -8.91 21.95 1.28
C ASP A 9 -8.22 21.04 0.25
N ALA A 10 -9.00 20.18 -0.40
CA ALA A 10 -8.50 19.19 -1.35
C ALA A 10 -7.76 19.78 -2.56
N LEU A 11 -8.22 20.92 -3.10
CA LEU A 11 -7.60 21.55 -4.27
C LEU A 11 -6.24 22.15 -3.89
N THR A 12 -6.15 22.76 -2.72
CA THR A 12 -4.89 23.28 -2.17
C THR A 12 -3.89 22.15 -1.94
N VAL A 13 -4.32 21.04 -1.31
CA VAL A 13 -3.47 19.86 -1.09
C VAL A 13 -2.99 19.27 -2.43
N LYS A 14 -3.87 19.15 -3.43
CA LYS A 14 -3.50 18.68 -4.78
C LYS A 14 -2.40 19.55 -5.40
N SER A 15 -2.53 20.88 -5.31
CA SER A 15 -1.52 21.83 -5.81
C SER A 15 -0.16 21.63 -5.15
N TRP A 16 -0.11 21.36 -3.85
CA TRP A 16 1.16 21.07 -3.15
C TRP A 16 1.76 19.72 -3.54
N LEU A 17 0.93 18.70 -3.76
CA LEU A 17 1.39 17.39 -4.21
C LEU A 17 1.96 17.45 -5.63
N ASP A 18 1.30 18.16 -6.55
CA ASP A 18 1.77 18.33 -7.94
C ASP A 18 3.10 19.08 -8.03
N LYS A 19 3.35 19.99 -7.09
CA LYS A 19 4.61 20.74 -6.97
C LYS A 19 5.69 19.99 -6.17
N GLY A 20 5.40 18.79 -5.67
CA GLY A 20 6.31 18.01 -4.82
C GLY A 20 6.60 18.64 -3.46
N MET A 21 5.77 19.60 -3.02
CA MET A 21 5.92 20.36 -1.77
C MET A 21 5.27 19.69 -0.56
N ALA A 22 4.48 18.64 -0.78
CA ALA A 22 3.77 17.92 0.28
C ALA A 22 4.09 16.43 0.28
N MET A 23 3.98 15.81 1.45
CA MET A 23 3.77 14.39 1.62
C MET A 23 2.36 14.18 2.17
N LEU A 24 1.67 13.17 1.66
CA LEU A 24 0.32 12.81 2.09
C LEU A 24 0.37 11.50 2.86
N VAL A 25 -0.29 11.45 4.01
CA VAL A 25 -0.38 10.26 4.87
C VAL A 25 -1.85 9.91 5.06
N ASP A 26 -2.19 8.66 4.81
CA ASP A 26 -3.51 8.11 5.04
C ASP A 26 -3.52 7.33 6.36
N VAL A 27 -4.35 7.76 7.30
CA VAL A 27 -4.49 7.10 8.62
C VAL A 27 -5.72 6.21 8.74
N ARG A 28 -6.34 5.85 7.60
CA ARG A 28 -7.38 4.82 7.56
C ARG A 28 -6.79 3.43 7.77
N GLU A 29 -7.67 2.45 7.97
CA GLU A 29 -7.24 1.05 8.03
C GLU A 29 -6.79 0.56 6.66
N THR A 30 -5.90 -0.44 6.66
CA THR A 30 -5.34 -1.06 5.44
C THR A 30 -6.43 -1.45 4.43
N SER A 31 -7.53 -2.02 4.90
CA SER A 31 -8.62 -2.46 4.03
C SER A 31 -9.35 -1.30 3.33
N GLU A 32 -9.45 -0.13 3.96
CA GLU A 32 -10.03 1.06 3.32
C GLU A 32 -9.09 1.65 2.28
N TYR A 33 -7.79 1.66 2.56
CA TYR A 33 -6.74 2.17 1.67
C TYR A 33 -6.65 1.34 0.39
N GLU A 34 -6.73 0.02 0.51
CA GLU A 34 -6.63 -0.89 -0.63
C GLU A 34 -7.82 -0.77 -1.59
N GLN A 35 -9.02 -0.56 -1.04
CA GLN A 35 -10.23 -0.31 -1.83
C GLN A 35 -10.16 1.00 -2.61
N GLU A 36 -9.62 2.05 -1.99
CA GLU A 36 -9.38 3.33 -2.65
C GLU A 36 -8.43 4.17 -1.80
N HIS A 37 -7.51 4.91 -2.42
CA HIS A 37 -6.64 5.88 -1.76
C HIS A 37 -6.27 7.03 -2.70
N ILE A 38 -5.70 8.10 -2.15
CA ILE A 38 -5.19 9.21 -2.97
C ILE A 38 -3.81 8.79 -3.49
N ARG A 39 -3.58 8.89 -4.81
CA ARG A 39 -2.29 8.53 -5.43
C ARG A 39 -1.11 9.16 -4.67
N GLY A 40 -0.15 8.33 -4.29
CA GLY A 40 1.07 8.78 -3.60
C GLY A 40 0.89 9.12 -2.12
N SER A 41 -0.25 8.78 -1.51
CA SER A 41 -0.35 8.77 -0.05
C SER A 41 0.43 7.59 0.55
N MET A 42 0.96 7.79 1.75
CA MET A 42 1.59 6.75 2.56
C MET A 42 0.59 6.25 3.59
N LEU A 43 0.30 4.95 3.59
CA LEU A 43 -0.58 4.35 4.59
C LEU A 43 0.14 4.22 5.94
N VAL A 44 -0.43 4.83 6.99
CA VAL A 44 -0.01 4.66 8.39
C VAL A 44 -1.29 4.55 9.24
N PRO A 45 -1.86 3.35 9.43
CA PRO A 45 -3.18 3.20 10.05
C PRO A 45 -3.22 3.77 11.47
N LEU A 46 -4.32 4.45 11.83
CA LEU A 46 -4.44 5.07 13.16
C LEU A 46 -4.34 4.03 14.30
N SER A 47 -4.79 2.79 14.05
CA SER A 47 -4.73 1.67 15.02
C SER A 47 -3.32 1.31 15.48
N VAL A 48 -2.31 1.56 14.64
CA VAL A 48 -0.89 1.30 14.91
C VAL A 48 -0.04 2.57 14.90
N PHE A 49 -0.69 3.74 14.87
CA PHE A 49 -0.02 5.03 14.81
C PHE A 49 0.72 5.31 16.12
N ASP A 50 2.03 5.52 16.01
CA ASP A 50 2.91 5.82 17.12
C ASP A 50 3.63 7.15 16.83
N PRO A 51 3.28 8.23 17.54
CA PRO A 51 3.84 9.56 17.27
C PRO A 51 5.34 9.65 17.57
N ASP A 52 5.87 8.80 18.46
CA ASP A 52 7.30 8.79 18.80
C ASP A 52 8.14 8.12 17.71
N LEU A 53 7.54 7.19 16.96
CA LEU A 53 8.17 6.49 15.83
C LEU A 53 7.91 7.16 14.48
N PHE A 54 6.94 8.09 14.41
CA PHE A 54 6.60 8.74 13.16
C PHE A 54 7.75 9.64 12.67
N PRO A 55 8.24 9.46 11.42
CA PRO A 55 9.45 10.14 10.96
C PRO A 55 9.26 11.65 10.86
N ARG A 56 10.28 12.43 11.27
CA ARG A 56 10.29 13.89 11.08
C ARG A 56 10.51 14.25 9.62
N ILE A 57 9.47 14.77 8.97
CA ILE A 57 9.50 15.18 7.57
C ILE A 57 10.00 16.62 7.50
N THR A 58 11.12 16.83 6.81
CA THR A 58 11.72 18.14 6.59
C THR A 58 11.63 18.55 5.13
N GLY A 59 11.46 19.84 4.86
CA GLY A 59 11.41 20.39 3.49
C GLY A 59 10.11 20.15 2.71
N LYS A 60 9.14 19.42 3.28
CA LYS A 60 7.80 19.23 2.72
C LYS A 60 6.73 19.48 3.78
N LYS A 61 5.53 19.85 3.34
CA LYS A 61 4.34 19.90 4.19
C LYS A 61 3.86 18.47 4.46
N LEU A 62 3.65 18.13 5.72
CA LEU A 62 3.02 16.87 6.10
C LEU A 62 1.50 17.05 6.10
N ILE A 63 0.82 16.33 5.21
CA ILE A 63 -0.64 16.31 5.12
C ILE A 63 -1.13 14.96 5.62
N ILE A 64 -2.10 14.95 6.53
CA ILE A 64 -2.71 13.72 7.05
C ILE A 64 -4.19 13.71 6.70
N HIS A 65 -4.69 12.59 6.21
CA HIS A 65 -6.10 12.43 5.87
C HIS A 65 -6.67 11.09 6.35
N CYS A 66 -7.99 11.04 6.43
CA CYS A 66 -8.73 9.80 6.58
C CYS A 66 -9.97 9.81 5.68
N ALA A 67 -11.05 9.12 6.07
CA ALA A 67 -12.30 9.15 5.31
C ALA A 67 -12.93 10.55 5.24
N VAL A 68 -13.06 11.22 6.40
CA VAL A 68 -13.83 12.48 6.57
C VAL A 68 -13.13 13.56 7.41
N GLY A 69 -11.87 13.34 7.83
CA GLY A 69 -11.08 14.30 8.62
C GLY A 69 -11.03 14.06 10.14
N LYS A 70 -11.82 13.12 10.71
CA LYS A 70 -11.88 12.86 12.16
C LYS A 70 -10.68 12.09 12.72
N ARG A 71 -10.30 10.99 12.07
CA ARG A 71 -9.16 10.15 12.48
C ARG A 71 -7.82 10.84 12.26
N SER A 72 -7.71 11.58 11.16
CA SER A 72 -6.54 12.41 10.87
C SER A 72 -6.37 13.54 11.88
N ALA A 73 -7.44 14.19 12.33
CA ALA A 73 -7.35 15.14 13.44
C ALA A 73 -6.80 14.51 14.73
N ALA A 74 -7.21 13.27 15.06
CA ALA A 74 -6.68 12.55 16.21
C ALA A 74 -5.20 12.17 16.05
N ALA A 75 -4.76 11.78 14.85
CA ALA A 75 -3.34 11.52 14.56
C ALA A 75 -2.49 12.79 14.71
N ILE A 76 -2.98 13.93 14.20
CA ILE A 76 -2.32 15.23 14.32
C ILE A 76 -2.21 15.65 15.78
N GLU A 77 -3.27 15.45 16.58
CA GLU A 77 -3.23 15.74 18.01
C GLU A 77 -2.17 14.90 18.75
N GLN A 78 -2.01 13.62 18.39
CA GLN A 78 -0.95 12.76 18.93
C GLN A 78 0.44 13.29 18.56
N LEU A 79 0.65 13.72 17.32
CA LEU A 79 1.91 14.34 16.87
C LEU A 79 2.21 15.65 17.59
N LEU A 80 1.22 16.52 17.78
CA LEU A 80 1.38 17.77 18.51
C LEU A 80 1.79 17.52 19.97
N LYS A 81 1.15 16.54 20.63
CA LYS A 81 1.50 16.14 22.01
C LYS A 81 2.92 15.57 22.12
N ALA A 82 3.42 14.90 21.08
CA ALA A 82 4.79 14.40 20.99
C ALA A 82 5.82 15.47 20.56
N GLY A 83 5.40 16.72 20.34
CA GLY A 83 6.29 17.81 19.92
C GLY A 83 6.79 17.67 18.48
N TYR A 84 5.94 17.15 17.59
CA TYR A 84 6.23 17.08 16.17
C TYR A 84 6.17 18.48 15.53
N GLU A 85 7.23 18.88 14.84
CA GLU A 85 7.40 20.20 14.24
C GLU A 85 8.08 20.08 12.86
N PRO A 86 7.61 20.80 11.82
CA PRO A 86 6.43 21.69 11.79
C PRO A 86 5.09 20.92 11.91
N PRO A 87 4.00 21.58 12.33
CA PRO A 87 2.72 20.92 12.56
C PRO A 87 2.17 20.29 11.29
N ALA A 88 1.61 19.10 11.44
CA ALA A 88 0.89 18.40 10.39
C ALA A 88 -0.41 19.13 10.02
N ILE A 89 -0.79 19.06 8.75
CA ILE A 89 -1.98 19.71 8.20
C ILE A 89 -3.03 18.63 7.93
N ASN A 90 -4.25 18.83 8.41
CA ASN A 90 -5.37 17.95 8.13
C ASN A 90 -5.95 18.26 6.74
N LEU A 91 -6.22 17.22 5.94
CA LEU A 91 -7.02 17.38 4.73
C LEU A 91 -8.49 17.48 5.13
N GLU A 92 -9.06 18.68 4.98
CA GLU A 92 -10.43 18.97 5.36
C GLU A 92 -11.39 18.05 4.60
N GLY A 93 -12.27 17.36 5.33
CA GLY A 93 -13.24 16.41 4.76
C GLY A 93 -12.64 15.12 4.17
N GLY A 94 -11.33 14.92 4.30
CA GLY A 94 -10.63 13.67 3.94
C GLY A 94 -10.76 13.27 2.47
N ILE A 95 -10.66 11.97 2.20
CA ILE A 95 -10.78 11.41 0.84
C ILE A 95 -12.18 11.62 0.26
N LYS A 96 -13.21 11.80 1.10
CA LYS A 96 -14.55 12.15 0.60
C LYS A 96 -14.54 13.53 -0.06
N ALA A 97 -14.02 14.55 0.62
CA ALA A 97 -13.91 15.89 0.04
C ALA A 97 -12.99 15.95 -1.19
N TRP A 98 -11.94 15.10 -1.21
CA TRP A 98 -11.09 14.92 -2.38
C TRP A 98 -11.90 14.47 -3.62
N LYS A 99 -12.76 13.48 -3.45
CA LYS A 99 -13.65 12.97 -4.51
C LYS A 99 -14.74 13.97 -4.88
N ASP A 100 -15.34 14.63 -3.88
CA ASP A 100 -16.35 15.67 -4.10
C ASP A 100 -15.77 16.86 -4.89
N ALA A 101 -14.46 17.12 -4.80
CA ALA A 101 -13.73 18.09 -5.62
C ALA A 101 -13.37 17.60 -7.04
N GLY A 102 -13.81 16.39 -7.43
CA GLY A 102 -13.54 15.80 -8.75
C GLY A 102 -12.12 15.26 -8.94
N LEU A 103 -11.36 15.10 -7.87
CA LEU A 103 -9.99 14.60 -7.94
C LEU A 103 -9.95 13.07 -7.94
N THR A 104 -9.01 12.50 -8.69
CA THR A 104 -8.90 11.05 -8.87
C THR A 104 -8.32 10.36 -7.63
N THR A 105 -8.82 9.17 -7.35
CA THR A 105 -8.24 8.20 -6.41
C THR A 105 -7.71 7.00 -7.19
N GLU A 106 -6.85 6.23 -6.54
CA GLU A 106 -6.37 4.94 -7.03
C GLU A 106 -6.99 3.83 -6.22
N ILE A 107 -7.20 2.70 -6.88
CA ILE A 107 -7.45 1.43 -6.22
C ILE A 107 -6.10 0.72 -6.24
N GLN A 108 -5.70 0.10 -5.15
CA GLN A 108 -4.63 -0.87 -5.24
C GLN A 108 -5.22 -2.10 -5.91
N ASP A 109 -5.21 -2.10 -7.24
CA ASP A 109 -5.82 -3.14 -8.07
C ASP A 109 -4.96 -4.40 -7.97
N ILE A 110 -5.06 -5.07 -6.82
CA ILE A 110 -4.82 -6.50 -6.72
C ILE A 110 -6.21 -7.09 -6.93
N PRO A 111 -6.57 -7.51 -8.15
CA PRO A 111 -7.85 -8.17 -8.35
C PRO A 111 -7.87 -9.38 -7.42
N SER A 112 -8.68 -9.31 -6.37
CA SER A 112 -9.20 -10.50 -5.74
C SER A 112 -10.15 -11.08 -6.77
N PRO A 113 -9.83 -12.20 -7.44
CA PRO A 113 -10.72 -12.73 -8.45
C PRO A 113 -12.05 -13.01 -7.75
N ARG A 114 -13.11 -12.34 -8.20
CA ARG A 114 -14.46 -12.65 -7.72
C ARG A 114 -14.75 -14.10 -8.12
N PRO A 115 -15.57 -14.87 -7.37
CA PRO A 115 -15.85 -16.26 -7.74
C PRO A 115 -16.30 -16.45 -9.19
N HIS A 116 -16.95 -15.44 -9.78
CA HIS A 116 -17.37 -15.43 -11.19
C HIS A 116 -16.29 -14.97 -12.20
N GLU A 117 -15.18 -14.39 -11.72
CA GLU A 117 -13.98 -14.04 -12.51
C GLU A 117 -12.91 -15.12 -12.42
N LEU A 118 -13.19 -16.22 -11.70
CA LEU A 118 -12.44 -17.45 -11.79
C LEU A 118 -12.99 -18.22 -13.01
N PRO A 119 -12.30 -18.22 -14.18
CA PRO A 119 -12.78 -18.91 -15.39
C PRO A 119 -12.92 -20.43 -15.20
N TYR A 120 -12.49 -20.95 -14.06
CA TYR A 120 -12.60 -22.35 -13.65
C TYR A 120 -13.92 -22.69 -12.92
N LEU A 121 -14.80 -21.70 -12.69
CA LEU A 121 -16.07 -21.87 -11.97
C LEU A 121 -17.33 -21.61 -12.81
N ALA A 122 -17.19 -21.28 -14.09
CA ALA A 122 -18.35 -21.17 -14.98
C ALA A 122 -18.63 -22.54 -15.61
N ASP A 123 -19.53 -23.30 -14.97
CA ASP A 123 -20.12 -24.50 -15.54
C ASP A 123 -20.85 -24.15 -16.85
N ASP A 124 -20.49 -24.86 -17.91
CA ASP A 124 -21.21 -25.05 -19.16
C ASP A 124 -21.70 -23.79 -19.91
N ILE A 125 -20.87 -23.25 -20.83
CA ILE A 125 -21.27 -22.82 -22.19
C ILE A 125 -19.99 -22.69 -23.04
N ALA A 126 -20.00 -23.32 -24.21
CA ALA A 126 -19.00 -23.11 -25.25
C ALA A 126 -18.89 -21.63 -25.62
N VAL A 127 -17.76 -21.00 -25.31
CA VAL A 127 -17.40 -19.71 -25.90
C VAL A 127 -16.02 -19.85 -26.54
N ASN A 128 -15.96 -19.52 -27.82
CA ASN A 128 -14.82 -19.70 -28.70
C ASN A 128 -13.53 -19.10 -28.14
N ALA A 129 -12.45 -19.85 -28.36
CA ALA A 129 -11.08 -19.46 -28.15
C ALA A 129 -10.67 -18.30 -29.08
N ALA A 130 -10.66 -17.08 -28.56
CA ALA A 130 -9.79 -15.96 -28.96
C ALA A 130 -10.10 -14.79 -28.02
N GLU A 131 -9.08 -14.20 -27.41
CA GLU A 131 -9.16 -12.95 -26.62
C GLU A 131 -9.86 -13.01 -25.25
N ALA A 132 -9.40 -13.91 -24.37
CA ALA A 132 -9.39 -13.57 -22.94
C ALA A 132 -8.18 -12.66 -22.70
N VAL A 133 -8.38 -11.34 -22.75
CA VAL A 133 -7.38 -10.34 -22.38
C VAL A 133 -7.04 -10.56 -20.90
N VAL A 134 -5.94 -11.28 -20.67
CA VAL A 134 -5.23 -11.28 -19.39
C VAL A 134 -4.77 -9.84 -19.21
N THR A 135 -5.45 -9.06 -18.37
CA THR A 135 -4.89 -7.79 -17.91
C THR A 135 -3.64 -8.13 -17.12
N ASP A 136 -2.48 -8.03 -17.78
CA ASP A 136 -1.16 -8.19 -17.16
C ASP A 136 -0.90 -6.96 -16.30
N VAL A 137 -1.64 -6.85 -15.18
CA VAL A 137 -1.38 -5.83 -14.16
C VAL A 137 0.03 -6.09 -13.66
N PRO A 138 0.97 -5.13 -13.77
CA PRO A 138 2.34 -5.33 -13.34
C PRO A 138 2.38 -5.64 -11.83
N THR A 139 2.63 -6.90 -11.48
CA THR A 139 2.82 -7.30 -10.08
C THR A 139 4.29 -7.09 -9.71
N PHE A 140 4.57 -6.13 -8.83
CA PHE A 140 5.92 -5.85 -8.37
C PHE A 140 6.32 -6.74 -7.21
N HIS A 141 7.56 -7.23 -7.21
CA HIS A 141 8.10 -7.92 -6.04
C HIS A 141 8.13 -6.95 -4.85
N PRO A 142 7.83 -7.39 -3.60
CA PRO A 142 7.88 -6.52 -2.42
C PRO A 142 9.19 -5.74 -2.27
N GLY A 143 10.31 -6.36 -2.64
CA GLY A 143 11.63 -5.72 -2.67
C GLY A 143 11.74 -4.49 -3.59
N GLN A 144 11.01 -4.48 -4.71
CA GLN A 144 10.94 -3.32 -5.60
C GLN A 144 10.12 -2.20 -4.95
N VAL A 145 8.98 -2.52 -4.35
CA VAL A 145 8.16 -1.56 -3.59
C VAL A 145 8.98 -0.96 -2.44
N LEU A 146 9.67 -1.81 -1.67
CA LEU A 146 10.56 -1.41 -0.59
C LEU A 146 11.65 -0.43 -1.06
N LYS A 147 12.25 -0.70 -2.22
CA LYS A 147 13.30 0.17 -2.79
C LYS A 147 12.75 1.52 -3.23
N GLU A 148 11.67 1.53 -4.00
CA GLU A 148 11.15 2.72 -4.68
C GLU A 148 10.33 3.61 -3.74
N GLU A 149 9.51 3.02 -2.86
CA GLU A 149 8.56 3.76 -2.01
C GLU A 149 9.13 4.08 -0.62
N TYR A 150 10.08 3.29 -0.12
CA TYR A 150 10.61 3.46 1.25
C TYR A 150 12.08 3.87 1.26
N LEU A 151 12.98 3.08 0.65
CA LEU A 151 14.43 3.34 0.77
C LEU A 151 14.87 4.64 0.07
N LYS A 152 14.50 4.83 -1.19
CA LYS A 152 14.90 6.04 -1.94
C LYS A 152 14.30 7.33 -1.34
N PRO A 153 12.99 7.41 -1.04
CA PRO A 153 12.39 8.65 -0.55
C PRO A 153 12.89 9.04 0.85
N LEU A 154 13.14 8.04 1.71
CA LEU A 154 13.66 8.24 3.06
C LEU A 154 15.20 8.34 3.12
N ARG A 155 15.89 8.20 1.98
CA ARG A 155 17.36 8.19 1.86
C ARG A 155 18.02 7.15 2.77
N LEU A 156 17.37 6.00 2.95
CA LEU A 156 17.84 4.90 3.78
C LEU A 156 18.73 3.95 2.99
N SER A 157 19.83 3.51 3.58
CA SER A 157 20.68 2.47 3.00
C SER A 157 20.17 1.08 3.37
N GLN A 158 20.39 0.09 2.49
CA GLN A 158 20.00 -1.30 2.78
C GLN A 158 20.70 -1.86 4.03
N SER A 159 21.96 -1.49 4.25
CA SER A 159 22.73 -1.91 5.44
C SER A 159 22.16 -1.32 6.72
N GLN A 160 21.71 -0.07 6.69
CA GLN A 160 21.07 0.59 7.82
C GLN A 160 19.77 -0.13 8.18
N VAL A 161 18.85 -0.27 7.21
CA VAL A 161 17.56 -0.91 7.48
C VAL A 161 17.73 -2.35 7.94
N ALA A 162 18.66 -3.11 7.35
CA ALA A 162 18.94 -4.47 7.81
C ALA A 162 19.35 -4.53 9.29
N GLY A 163 20.22 -3.61 9.72
CA GLY A 163 20.63 -3.48 11.12
C GLY A 163 19.46 -3.10 12.01
N ASP A 164 18.69 -2.09 11.62
CA ASP A 164 17.59 -1.55 12.41
C ASP A 164 16.45 -2.58 12.61
N ILE A 165 16.14 -3.38 11.59
CA ILE A 165 15.11 -4.44 11.69
C ILE A 165 15.65 -5.77 12.24
N GLY A 166 16.93 -5.83 12.57
CA GLY A 166 17.57 -7.00 13.20
C GLY A 166 17.67 -8.22 12.28
N VAL A 167 17.98 -8.03 11.00
CA VAL A 167 18.22 -9.13 10.04
C VAL A 167 19.60 -9.04 9.40
N PRO A 168 20.19 -10.17 8.95
CA PRO A 168 21.47 -10.12 8.23
C PRO A 168 21.38 -9.23 6.98
N PRO A 169 22.37 -8.34 6.71
CA PRO A 169 22.37 -7.46 5.53
C PRO A 169 22.18 -8.19 4.21
N ARG A 170 22.72 -9.42 4.11
CA ARG A 170 22.51 -10.29 2.95
C ARG A 170 21.05 -10.70 2.76
N ARG A 171 20.33 -11.07 3.83
CA ARG A 171 18.90 -11.43 3.77
C ARG A 171 18.09 -10.25 3.24
N PHE A 172 18.30 -9.06 3.81
CA PHE A 172 17.60 -7.85 3.39
C PHE A 172 17.94 -7.47 1.93
N GLY A 173 19.22 -7.51 1.56
CA GLY A 173 19.65 -7.21 0.19
C GLY A 173 19.17 -8.23 -0.86
N GLU A 174 18.91 -9.49 -0.47
CA GLU A 174 18.25 -10.47 -1.33
C GLU A 174 16.76 -10.14 -1.52
N ILE A 175 16.06 -9.71 -0.47
CA ILE A 175 14.66 -9.26 -0.55
C ILE A 175 14.55 -8.06 -1.48
N VAL A 176 15.35 -7.01 -1.26
CA VAL A 176 15.32 -5.77 -2.05
C VAL A 176 15.59 -6.01 -3.54
N ARG A 177 16.42 -7.00 -3.88
CA ARG A 177 16.71 -7.37 -5.28
C ARG A 177 15.69 -8.32 -5.90
N GLY A 178 14.71 -8.80 -5.15
CA GLY A 178 13.74 -9.80 -5.64
C GLY A 178 14.28 -11.23 -5.74
N ALA A 179 15.43 -11.50 -5.10
CA ALA A 179 16.04 -12.83 -5.06
C ALA A 179 15.51 -13.69 -3.91
N ARG A 180 14.82 -13.08 -2.94
CA ARG A 180 14.22 -13.73 -1.77
C ARG A 180 12.83 -13.17 -1.51
N SER A 181 11.88 -14.05 -1.23
CA SER A 181 10.53 -13.70 -0.83
C SER A 181 10.46 -13.07 0.56
N VAL A 182 9.47 -12.23 0.79
CA VAL A 182 9.11 -11.76 2.13
C VAL A 182 8.29 -12.84 2.83
N ASP A 183 8.88 -13.46 3.85
CA ASP A 183 8.20 -14.38 4.76
C ASP A 183 7.47 -13.62 5.88
N ALA A 184 6.67 -14.33 6.69
CA ALA A 184 5.90 -13.73 7.79
C ALA A 184 6.80 -12.98 8.79
N GLU A 185 7.96 -13.55 9.16
CA GLU A 185 8.90 -12.89 10.08
C GLU A 185 9.42 -11.57 9.51
N SER A 186 9.82 -11.56 8.23
CA SER A 186 10.28 -10.35 7.56
C SER A 186 9.16 -9.32 7.44
N ALA A 187 7.91 -9.77 7.21
CA ALA A 187 6.74 -8.89 7.18
C ALA A 187 6.52 -8.18 8.52
N PHE A 188 6.53 -8.91 9.66
CA PHE A 188 6.46 -8.31 11.02
C PHE A 188 7.54 -7.28 11.28
N ARG A 189 8.78 -7.58 10.88
CA ARG A 189 9.92 -6.67 11.06
C ARG A 189 9.79 -5.40 10.22
N LEU A 190 9.39 -5.54 8.95
CA LEU A 190 9.15 -4.41 8.04
C LEU A 190 7.97 -3.56 8.49
N ALA A 191 6.87 -4.20 8.89
CA ALA A 191 5.67 -3.56 9.43
C ALA A 191 6.00 -2.69 10.64
N ARG A 192 6.73 -3.25 11.61
CA ARG A 192 7.17 -2.51 12.80
C ARG A 192 8.08 -1.33 12.46
N TYR A 193 8.99 -1.48 11.50
CA TYR A 193 9.97 -0.43 11.16
C TYR A 193 9.40 0.69 10.31
N PHE A 194 8.54 0.38 9.33
CA PHE A 194 7.95 1.35 8.42
C PHE A 194 6.55 1.82 8.84
N SER A 195 6.07 1.36 10.00
CA SER A 195 4.72 1.65 10.51
C SER A 195 3.61 1.25 9.52
N THR A 196 3.78 0.08 8.89
CA THR A 196 2.79 -0.54 7.98
C THR A 196 2.20 -1.80 8.61
N SER A 197 1.30 -2.51 7.91
CA SER A 197 0.80 -3.83 8.33
C SER A 197 1.65 -4.97 7.77
N GLU A 198 1.63 -6.13 8.44
CA GLU A 198 2.25 -7.36 7.98
C GLU A 198 1.54 -7.94 6.75
N GLU A 199 0.21 -7.83 6.74
CA GLU A 199 -0.64 -8.29 5.64
C GLU A 199 -0.31 -7.56 4.35
N PHE A 200 0.05 -6.27 4.41
CA PHE A 200 0.48 -5.51 3.23
C PHE A 200 1.67 -6.19 2.54
N TRP A 201 2.73 -6.50 3.31
CA TRP A 201 3.93 -7.12 2.77
C TRP A 201 3.69 -8.54 2.25
N LEU A 202 2.92 -9.34 3.00
CA LEU A 202 2.59 -10.71 2.60
C LEU A 202 1.70 -10.75 1.36
N ARG A 203 0.80 -9.78 1.19
CA ARG A 203 -0.06 -9.70 0.03
C ARG A 203 0.69 -9.29 -1.23
N LEU A 204 1.62 -8.35 -1.13
CA LEU A 204 2.53 -8.03 -2.23
C LEU A 204 3.30 -9.28 -2.68
N GLN A 205 3.80 -10.06 -1.72
CA GLN A 205 4.50 -11.30 -2.02
C GLN A 205 3.59 -12.31 -2.72
N MET A 206 2.40 -12.55 -2.17
CA MET A 206 1.40 -13.45 -2.74
C MET A 206 1.01 -13.07 -4.16
N ALA A 207 0.73 -11.78 -4.39
CA ALA A 207 0.36 -11.27 -5.71
C ALA A 207 1.48 -11.50 -6.73
N TYR A 208 2.73 -11.20 -6.36
CA TYR A 208 3.90 -11.44 -7.21
C TYR A 208 4.09 -12.93 -7.51
N ASP A 209 4.01 -13.79 -6.50
CA ASP A 209 4.22 -15.23 -6.64
C ASP A 209 3.13 -15.87 -7.50
N LEU A 210 1.86 -15.48 -7.32
CA LEU A 210 0.75 -15.95 -8.14
C LEU A 210 0.90 -15.52 -9.61
N ALA A 211 1.27 -14.26 -9.86
CA ALA A 211 1.50 -13.77 -11.22
C ALA A 211 2.68 -14.48 -11.89
N LYS A 212 3.77 -14.69 -11.15
CA LYS A 212 4.93 -15.46 -11.61
C LYS A 212 4.54 -16.90 -11.94
N ALA A 213 3.84 -17.59 -11.03
CA ALA A 213 3.38 -18.96 -11.23
C ALA A 213 2.42 -19.08 -12.41
N ARG A 214 1.52 -18.10 -12.61
CA ARG A 214 0.60 -18.07 -13.76
C ARG A 214 1.37 -18.00 -15.08
N ARG A 215 2.41 -17.17 -15.16
CA ARG A 215 3.26 -17.05 -16.35
C ARG A 215 4.11 -18.31 -16.61
N GLU A 216 4.70 -18.89 -15.57
CA GLU A 216 5.66 -19.99 -15.71
C GLU A 216 4.99 -21.36 -15.81
N LEU A 217 3.91 -21.58 -15.06
CA LEU A 217 3.32 -22.92 -14.86
C LEU A 217 1.88 -23.03 -15.36
N GLY A 218 1.17 -21.92 -15.56
CA GLY A 218 -0.28 -21.90 -15.79
C GLY A 218 -0.73 -22.82 -16.93
N GLN A 219 -0.15 -22.67 -18.12
CA GLN A 219 -0.52 -23.48 -19.29
C GLN A 219 -0.13 -24.96 -19.17
N ARG A 220 0.91 -25.27 -18.41
CA ARG A 220 1.33 -26.66 -18.18
C ARG A 220 0.34 -27.34 -17.22
N ILE A 221 0.06 -26.72 -16.09
CA ILE A 221 -0.85 -27.26 -15.06
C ILE A 221 -2.26 -27.44 -15.64
N GLN A 222 -2.76 -26.50 -16.45
CA GLN A 222 -4.07 -26.64 -17.12
C GLN A 222 -4.18 -27.87 -18.02
N ARG A 223 -3.07 -28.30 -18.65
CA ARG A 223 -3.05 -29.51 -19.49
C ARG A 223 -2.92 -30.79 -18.67
N GLU A 224 -2.15 -30.73 -17.57
CA GLU A 224 -1.83 -31.89 -16.74
C GLU A 224 -2.93 -32.21 -15.72
N VAL A 225 -3.64 -31.19 -15.22
CA VAL A 225 -4.61 -31.32 -14.13
C VAL A 225 -6.03 -31.11 -14.66
N MET A 226 -6.80 -32.19 -14.72
CA MET A 226 -8.22 -32.13 -15.03
C MET A 226 -9.00 -31.64 -13.79
N PRO A 227 -9.86 -30.63 -13.91
CA PRO A 227 -10.73 -30.19 -12.82
C PRO A 227 -11.59 -31.33 -12.28
N ARG A 228 -11.76 -31.38 -10.96
CA ARG A 228 -12.66 -32.35 -10.33
C ARG A 228 -14.08 -32.12 -10.85
N LYS A 229 -14.69 -33.16 -11.41
CA LYS A 229 -16.11 -33.12 -11.79
C LYS A 229 -16.97 -33.28 -10.54
N THR A 230 -18.00 -32.45 -10.41
CA THR A 230 -19.04 -32.63 -9.39
C THR A 230 -19.92 -33.81 -9.81
N THR A 231 -19.94 -34.88 -9.02
CA THR A 231 -20.96 -35.94 -9.17
C THR A 231 -22.31 -35.37 -8.76
N ALA A 232 -23.27 -35.38 -9.69
CA ALA A 232 -24.69 -35.08 -9.45
C ALA A 232 -25.33 -36.05 -8.46
#